data_AF-E9HAI6-F1
#
_entry.id   AF-E9HAI6-F1
#
_cell.length_a   1.000
_cell.length_b   1.000
_cell.length_c   1.000
_cell.angle_alpha   90.00
_cell.angle_beta   90.00
_cell.angle_gamma   90.00
#
_symmetry.space_group_name_H-M   'P 1'
#
loop_
_entity.id
_entity.type
_entity.pdbx_description
1 polymer ?
#
loop_
_entity_poly.entity_id
_entity_poly.type
_entity_poly.pdbx_seq_one_letter_code
_entity_poly.pdbx_strand_id
1 'polypeptide(L)'
;CEAYIAISHSEQTIVVAFRGSVTWSQVFAQLTGTFNIIKTKFIEEGRVQDYYYKAFMRLWNFGLERDIVQMYEKYPDYKVLVTGHSLGGALASLASLWMAYYDHIPTNQLFLYTFGAPRAGDVEYATIHGRYVTNNIRVVNGYDAIPHYPSRTVSFFRLAPYHHGTEVFY
;
A
#
# COMPACT_ATOMS: atom_id res chain seq x y z
N CYS A 1 12.18 -5.80 -3.30
CA CYS A 1 11.43 -4.68 -2.70
C CYS A 1 12.27 -4.08 -1.60
N GLU A 2 12.23 -2.78 -1.45
CA GLU A 2 12.99 -2.01 -0.46
C GLU A 2 12.03 -1.05 0.23
N ALA A 3 12.31 -0.72 1.48
CA ALA A 3 11.62 0.31 2.23
C ALA A 3 12.65 1.25 2.87
N TYR A 4 12.34 2.54 2.90
CA TYR A 4 13.19 3.57 3.47
C TYR A 4 12.37 4.37 4.47
N ILE A 5 12.99 4.71 5.61
CA ILE A 5 12.42 5.63 6.59
C ILE A 5 13.26 6.90 6.58
N ALA A 6 12.61 8.04 6.44
CA ALA A 6 13.23 9.36 6.52
C ALA A 6 12.44 10.25 7.49
N ILE A 7 13.09 11.31 7.97
CA ILE A 7 12.44 12.29 8.86
C ILE A 7 12.63 13.66 8.26
N SER A 8 11.54 14.41 8.17
CA SER A 8 11.56 15.84 7.90
C SER A 8 11.15 16.60 9.15
N HIS A 9 12.12 17.28 9.77
CA HIS A 9 11.84 18.10 10.96
C HIS A 9 11.08 19.38 10.62
N SER A 10 11.32 19.98 9.44
CA SER A 10 10.59 21.18 9.00
C SER A 10 9.12 20.90 8.75
N GLU A 11 8.80 19.72 8.23
CA GLU A 11 7.42 19.27 7.97
C GLU A 11 6.82 18.45 9.13
N GLN A 12 7.58 18.25 10.22
CA GLN A 12 7.22 17.38 11.33
C GLN A 12 6.64 16.02 10.87
N THR A 13 7.36 15.35 9.96
CA THR A 13 6.86 14.16 9.26
C THR A 13 7.91 13.05 9.22
N ILE A 14 7.50 11.84 9.60
CA ILE A 14 8.21 10.59 9.35
C ILE A 14 7.71 10.05 8.01
N VAL A 15 8.61 9.83 7.06
CA VAL A 15 8.28 9.33 5.71
C VAL A 15 8.70 7.87 5.61
N VAL A 16 7.75 7.00 5.28
CA VAL A 16 7.97 5.57 5.00
C VAL A 16 7.75 5.35 3.50
N ALA A 17 8.84 5.20 2.75
CA ALA A 17 8.80 5.09 1.29
C ALA A 17 9.10 3.65 0.83
N PHE A 18 8.24 3.10 -0.03
CA PHE A 18 8.37 1.77 -0.59
C PHE A 18 8.78 1.80 -2.06
N ARG A 19 9.76 0.96 -2.41
CA ARG A 19 10.22 0.73 -3.78
C ARG A 19 9.98 -0.72 -4.21
N GLY A 20 9.29 -0.88 -5.33
CA GLY A 20 9.11 -2.17 -6.00
C GLY A 20 10.43 -2.69 -6.62
N SER A 21 10.52 -3.99 -6.89
CA SER A 21 11.72 -4.61 -7.45
C SER A 21 12.05 -4.11 -8.87
N VAL A 22 13.33 -3.89 -9.13
CA VAL A 22 13.90 -3.57 -10.46
C VAL A 22 13.87 -4.83 -11.32
N THR A 23 12.80 -4.97 -12.11
CA THR A 23 12.76 -5.30 -13.57
C THR A 23 11.28 -5.28 -13.95
N TRP A 24 10.77 -4.05 -14.07
CA TRP A 24 9.36 -3.72 -14.27
C TRP A 24 8.69 -4.51 -15.40
N SER A 25 9.39 -4.71 -16.51
CA SER A 25 8.87 -5.41 -17.69
C SER A 25 8.65 -6.91 -17.45
N GLN A 26 9.62 -7.60 -16.83
CA GLN A 26 9.52 -9.03 -16.57
C GLN A 26 8.50 -9.33 -15.47
N VAL A 27 8.51 -8.52 -14.40
CA VAL A 27 7.58 -8.65 -13.28
C VAL A 27 6.15 -8.37 -13.76
N PHE A 28 5.93 -7.33 -14.56
CA PHE A 28 4.60 -7.07 -15.12
C PHE A 28 4.17 -8.17 -16.10
N ALA A 29 5.03 -8.62 -17.01
CA ALA A 29 4.68 -9.67 -17.97
C ALA A 29 4.38 -11.04 -17.32
N GLN A 30 5.07 -11.40 -16.23
CA GLN A 30 4.78 -12.62 -15.47
C GLN A 30 3.57 -12.46 -14.54
N LEU A 31 3.35 -11.26 -14.02
CA LEU A 31 2.28 -11.01 -13.07
C LEU A 31 0.95 -10.63 -13.76
N THR A 32 0.90 -10.16 -15.00
CA THR A 32 -0.38 -9.97 -15.74
C THR A 32 -1.17 -11.27 -15.89
N GLY A 33 -0.49 -12.43 -15.98
CA GLY A 33 -1.11 -13.76 -15.96
C GLY A 33 -1.44 -14.28 -14.55
N THR A 34 -0.69 -13.88 -13.53
CA THR A 34 -0.72 -14.48 -12.18
C THR A 34 -1.44 -13.63 -11.12
N PHE A 35 -1.49 -12.30 -11.29
CA PHE A 35 -2.16 -11.34 -10.40
C PHE A 35 -3.68 -11.59 -10.28
N ASN A 36 -4.25 -12.47 -11.09
CA ASN A 36 -5.68 -12.73 -11.06
C ASN A 36 -6.09 -13.95 -10.24
N ILE A 37 -5.15 -14.74 -9.71
CA ILE A 37 -5.49 -16.11 -9.27
C ILE A 37 -5.36 -16.31 -7.76
N ILE A 38 -4.32 -15.77 -7.09
CA ILE A 38 -4.06 -16.06 -5.68
C ILE A 38 -4.14 -14.78 -4.84
N LYS A 39 -5.21 -14.71 -4.04
CA LYS A 39 -5.38 -13.70 -3.00
C LYS A 39 -5.21 -14.33 -1.62
N THR A 40 -4.55 -13.61 -0.73
CA THR A 40 -4.29 -14.02 0.65
C THR A 40 -5.11 -13.14 1.59
N LYS A 41 -5.75 -13.76 2.59
CA LYS A 41 -6.45 -13.04 3.66
C LYS A 41 -5.45 -12.14 4.38
N PHE A 42 -5.77 -10.85 4.51
CA PHE A 42 -4.87 -9.85 5.04
C PHE A 42 -5.33 -9.34 6.40
N ILE A 43 -6.40 -8.54 6.41
CA ILE A 43 -7.02 -7.99 7.60
C ILE A 43 -8.52 -8.24 7.50
N GLU A 44 -9.12 -8.71 8.59
CA GLU A 44 -10.50 -9.20 8.61
C GLU A 44 -10.78 -10.08 7.39
N GLU A 45 -11.89 -9.88 6.68
CA GLU A 45 -12.23 -10.62 5.46
C GLU A 45 -11.60 -10.05 4.18
N GLY A 46 -10.84 -8.96 4.28
CA GLY A 46 -10.14 -8.34 3.16
C GLY A 46 -9.00 -9.19 2.65
N ARG A 47 -8.92 -9.36 1.33
CA ARG A 47 -7.84 -10.15 0.68
C ARG A 47 -7.03 -9.29 -0.27
N VAL A 48 -5.71 -9.49 -0.23
CA VAL A 48 -4.75 -8.79 -1.09
C VAL A 48 -4.07 -9.79 -2.02
N GLN A 49 -3.43 -9.29 -3.08
CA GLN A 49 -2.62 -10.17 -3.94
C GLN A 49 -1.49 -10.81 -3.13
N ASP A 50 -1.35 -12.13 -3.24
CA ASP A 50 -0.39 -12.91 -2.44
C ASP A 50 1.05 -12.42 -2.60
N TYR A 51 1.40 -11.97 -3.81
CA TYR A 51 2.69 -11.35 -4.09
C TYR A 51 2.95 -10.10 -3.24
N TYR A 52 1.98 -9.18 -3.15
CA TYR A 52 2.11 -7.97 -2.33
C TYR A 52 2.19 -8.32 -0.85
N TYR A 53 1.35 -9.26 -0.39
CA TYR A 53 1.37 -9.75 0.99
C TYR A 53 2.75 -10.28 1.38
N LYS A 54 3.28 -11.24 0.61
CA LYS A 54 4.59 -11.84 0.89
C LYS A 54 5.72 -10.83 0.86
N ALA A 55 5.69 -9.90 -0.09
CA ALA A 55 6.70 -8.84 -0.17
C ALA A 55 6.64 -7.89 1.03
N PHE A 56 5.43 -7.47 1.43
CA PHE A 56 5.22 -6.62 2.59
C PHE A 56 5.64 -7.33 3.89
N MET A 57 5.14 -8.54 4.16
CA MET A 57 5.44 -9.26 5.39
C MET A 57 6.93 -9.57 5.55
N ARG A 58 7.66 -9.80 4.44
CA ARG A 58 9.13 -9.93 4.49
C ARG A 58 9.79 -8.65 4.99
N LEU A 59 9.40 -7.48 4.47
CA LEU A 59 9.96 -6.20 4.91
C LEU A 59 9.57 -5.90 6.37
N TRP A 60 8.29 -6.09 6.69
CA TRP A 60 7.73 -5.88 8.02
C TRP A 60 8.50 -6.69 9.08
N ASN A 61 8.58 -8.00 8.90
CA ASN A 61 9.21 -8.92 9.84
C ASN A 61 10.74 -8.82 9.89
N PHE A 62 11.38 -8.26 8.85
CA PHE A 62 12.84 -8.11 8.82
C PHE A 62 13.34 -6.97 9.73
N GLY A 63 12.46 -6.04 10.11
CA GLY A 63 12.81 -4.95 11.02
C GLY A 63 12.07 -3.64 10.78
N LEU A 64 11.32 -3.53 9.67
CA LEU A 64 10.59 -2.30 9.34
C LEU A 64 9.60 -1.90 10.44
N GLU A 65 8.90 -2.88 11.06
CA GLU A 65 8.01 -2.62 12.20
C GLU A 65 8.74 -1.89 13.32
N ARG A 66 9.83 -2.49 13.81
CA ARG A 66 10.63 -1.97 14.91
C ARG A 66 11.12 -0.56 14.59
N ASP A 67 11.64 -0.34 13.38
CA ASP A 67 12.24 0.93 13.01
C ASP A 67 11.18 2.04 12.87
N ILE A 68 9.98 1.74 12.39
CA ILE A 68 8.86 2.70 12.35
C ILE A 68 8.38 3.03 13.77
N VAL A 69 8.13 2.03 14.61
CA VAL A 69 7.62 2.22 15.97
C VAL A 69 8.61 3.04 16.80
N GLN A 70 9.90 2.68 16.79
CA GLN A 70 10.94 3.45 17.49
C GLN A 70 11.02 4.90 17.00
N MET A 71 10.81 5.12 15.70
CA MET A 71 10.85 6.48 15.16
C MET A 71 9.65 7.30 15.62
N TYR A 72 8.46 6.69 15.63
CA TYR A 72 7.24 7.36 16.07
C TYR A 72 7.27 7.63 17.59
N GLU A 73 7.75 6.70 18.40
CA GLU A 73 7.96 6.91 19.85
C GLU A 73 8.90 8.09 20.14
N LYS A 74 9.90 8.32 19.28
CA LYS A 74 10.83 9.45 19.40
C LYS A 74 10.19 10.78 19.00
N TYR A 75 9.20 10.76 18.10
CA TYR A 75 8.53 11.95 17.57
C TYR A 75 7.00 11.74 17.51
N PRO A 76 6.33 11.58 18.66
CA PRO A 76 4.92 11.17 18.71
C PRO A 76 3.95 12.21 18.11
N ASP A 77 4.38 13.47 18.04
CA ASP A 77 3.59 14.56 17.46
C ASP A 77 3.73 14.63 15.93
N TYR A 78 4.63 13.85 15.32
CA TYR A 78 4.89 13.90 13.88
C TYR A 78 3.84 13.11 13.11
N LYS A 79 3.55 13.57 11.89
CA LYS A 79 2.77 12.81 10.93
C LYS A 79 3.58 11.64 10.41
N VAL A 80 2.92 10.56 10.02
CA VAL A 80 3.53 9.43 9.32
C VAL A 80 3.00 9.41 7.90
N LEU A 81 3.85 9.75 6.93
CA LEU A 81 3.55 9.70 5.51
C LEU A 81 4.08 8.39 4.91
N VAL A 82 3.17 7.54 4.47
CA VAL A 82 3.48 6.32 3.74
C VAL A 82 3.36 6.59 2.25
N THR A 83 4.38 6.22 1.47
CA THR A 83 4.36 6.50 0.04
C THR A 83 5.06 5.43 -0.80
N GLY A 84 4.72 5.41 -2.08
CA GLY A 84 5.37 4.54 -3.05
C GLY A 84 4.86 4.78 -4.46
N HIS A 85 5.74 4.53 -5.43
CA HIS A 85 5.40 4.54 -6.85
C HIS A 85 5.17 3.12 -7.35
N SER A 86 4.13 2.96 -8.16
CA SER A 86 3.77 1.76 -8.85
C SER A 86 3.63 0.57 -7.89
N LEU A 87 4.50 -0.45 -7.94
CA LEU A 87 4.46 -1.60 -7.05
C LEU A 87 4.71 -1.18 -5.60
N GLY A 88 5.57 -0.19 -5.41
CA GLY A 88 5.79 0.42 -4.10
C GLY A 88 4.51 1.04 -3.55
N GLY A 89 3.63 1.56 -4.41
CA GLY A 89 2.33 2.09 -4.00
C GLY A 89 1.40 1.01 -3.43
N ALA A 90 1.39 -0.20 -4.01
CA ALA A 90 0.64 -1.32 -3.45
C ALA A 90 1.20 -1.74 -2.06
N LEU A 91 2.52 -1.78 -1.91
CA LEU A 91 3.15 -2.09 -0.60
C LEU A 91 2.87 -1.00 0.43
N ALA A 92 2.93 0.28 0.03
CA ALA A 92 2.59 1.42 0.87
C ALA A 92 1.14 1.32 1.37
N SER A 93 0.22 0.92 0.50
CA SER A 93 -1.18 0.70 0.87
C SER A 93 -1.38 -0.42 1.90
N LEU A 94 -0.68 -1.54 1.75
CA LEU A 94 -0.70 -2.63 2.73
C LEU A 94 -0.13 -2.15 4.07
N ALA A 95 1.02 -1.47 4.03
CA ALA A 95 1.70 -0.99 5.23
C ALA A 95 0.87 0.04 6.01
N SER A 96 0.23 1.00 5.31
CA SER A 96 -0.60 2.00 5.98
C SER A 96 -1.79 1.35 6.69
N LEU A 97 -2.47 0.39 6.04
CA LEU A 97 -3.58 -0.29 6.68
C LEU A 97 -3.11 -1.15 7.86
N TRP A 98 -1.99 -1.84 7.72
CA TRP A 98 -1.42 -2.65 8.79
C TRP A 98 -1.12 -1.80 10.03
N MET A 99 -0.44 -0.66 9.86
CA MET A 99 -0.11 0.26 10.94
C MET A 99 -1.35 0.86 11.62
N ALA A 100 -2.37 1.22 10.85
CA ALA A 100 -3.61 1.77 11.40
C ALA A 100 -4.44 0.71 12.13
N TYR A 101 -4.51 -0.51 11.61
CA TYR A 101 -5.34 -1.58 12.16
C TYR A 101 -4.78 -2.15 13.48
N TYR A 102 -3.46 -2.26 13.59
CA TYR A 102 -2.77 -2.76 14.79
C TYR A 102 -2.35 -1.64 15.75
N ASP A 103 -2.90 -0.43 15.58
CA ASP A 103 -2.65 0.73 16.44
C ASP A 103 -1.16 1.12 16.58
N HIS A 104 -0.32 0.80 15.60
CA HIS A 104 1.07 1.28 15.57
C HIS A 104 1.13 2.80 15.39
N ILE A 105 0.26 3.34 14.53
CA ILE A 105 0.16 4.77 14.23
C ILE A 105 -1.30 5.22 14.29
N PRO A 106 -1.64 6.29 15.02
CA PRO A 106 -3.00 6.84 15.04
C PRO A 106 -3.50 7.24 13.65
N THR A 107 -4.74 6.87 13.32
CA THR A 107 -5.36 7.16 12.01
C THR A 107 -5.31 8.64 11.61
N ASN A 108 -5.41 9.57 12.56
CA ASN A 108 -5.38 11.01 12.30
C ASN A 108 -3.98 11.55 11.97
N GLN A 109 -2.91 10.81 12.27
CA GLN A 109 -1.52 11.16 11.95
C GLN A 109 -0.98 10.36 10.76
N LEU A 110 -1.70 9.35 10.28
CA LEU A 110 -1.30 8.50 9.18
C LEU A 110 -1.82 9.02 7.83
N PHE A 111 -0.91 9.18 6.88
CA PHE A 111 -1.18 9.64 5.52
C PHE A 111 -0.65 8.61 4.52
N LEU A 112 -1.42 8.31 3.47
CA LEU A 112 -0.99 7.44 2.38
C LEU A 112 -1.08 8.17 1.04
N TYR A 113 0.06 8.43 0.41
CA TYR A 113 0.13 8.99 -0.94
C TYR A 113 0.84 8.03 -1.89
N THR A 114 0.13 7.57 -2.91
CA THR A 114 0.68 6.63 -3.89
C THR A 114 0.62 7.20 -5.30
N PHE A 115 1.54 6.77 -6.15
CA PHE A 115 1.66 7.26 -7.53
C PHE A 115 1.66 6.08 -8.49
N GLY A 116 0.73 6.02 -9.44
CA GLY A 116 0.68 4.93 -10.42
C GLY A 116 0.44 3.54 -9.81
N ALA A 117 -0.18 3.46 -8.62
CA ALA A 117 -0.32 2.21 -7.88
C ALA A 117 -1.38 1.27 -8.48
N PRO A 118 -1.08 -0.04 -8.65
CA PRO A 118 -2.07 -1.03 -9.08
C PRO A 118 -3.08 -1.34 -7.96
N ARG A 119 -4.18 -2.02 -8.29
CA ARG A 119 -5.16 -2.51 -7.30
C ARG A 119 -4.52 -3.56 -6.41
N ALA A 120 -4.44 -3.29 -5.11
CA ALA A 120 -3.75 -4.14 -4.15
C ALA A 120 -4.59 -5.32 -3.64
N GLY A 121 -5.91 -5.16 -3.54
CA GLY A 121 -6.80 -6.16 -2.94
C GLY A 121 -8.21 -6.19 -3.52
N ASP A 122 -9.09 -6.94 -2.86
CA ASP A 122 -10.50 -7.02 -3.19
C ASP A 122 -11.33 -5.85 -2.62
N VAL A 123 -12.65 -5.89 -2.88
CA VAL A 123 -13.60 -4.88 -2.41
C VAL A 123 -13.64 -4.81 -0.89
N GLU A 124 -13.51 -5.94 -0.19
CA GLU A 124 -13.52 -5.98 1.27
C GLU A 124 -12.25 -5.32 1.82
N TYR A 125 -11.08 -5.64 1.26
CA TYR A 125 -9.83 -4.94 1.58
C TYR A 125 -9.97 -3.42 1.35
N ALA A 126 -10.54 -3.01 0.21
CA ALA A 126 -10.69 -1.59 -0.09
C ALA A 126 -11.65 -0.87 0.88
N THR A 127 -12.69 -1.57 1.32
CA THR A 127 -13.66 -1.06 2.29
C THR A 127 -13.03 -0.90 3.67
N ILE A 128 -12.31 -1.90 4.15
CA ILE A 128 -11.58 -1.85 5.41
C ILE A 128 -10.51 -0.75 5.35
N HIS A 129 -9.76 -0.65 4.26
CA HIS A 129 -8.75 0.39 4.06
C HIS A 129 -9.34 1.80 4.21
N GLY A 130 -10.47 2.06 3.56
CA GLY A 130 -11.17 3.35 3.67
C GLY A 130 -11.68 3.69 5.08
N ARG A 131 -11.89 2.70 5.95
CA ARG A 131 -12.28 2.93 7.36
C ARG A 131 -11.09 3.34 8.23
N TYR A 132 -9.94 2.68 8.05
CA TYR A 132 -8.78 2.84 8.93
C TYR A 132 -7.75 3.87 8.46
N VAL A 133 -7.65 4.12 7.16
CA VAL A 133 -6.67 5.04 6.56
C VAL A 133 -7.41 6.20 5.89
N THR A 134 -7.93 7.12 6.68
CA THR A 134 -8.83 8.17 6.18
C THR A 134 -8.12 9.21 5.30
N ASN A 135 -6.84 9.49 5.54
CA ASN A 135 -6.03 10.42 4.74
C ASN A 135 -5.28 9.69 3.62
N ASN A 136 -5.99 9.28 2.56
CA ASN A 136 -5.36 8.50 1.50
C ASN A 136 -5.68 8.99 0.07
N ILE A 137 -4.62 9.22 -0.71
CA ILE A 137 -4.65 9.72 -2.08
C ILE A 137 -3.90 8.77 -3.01
N ARG A 138 -4.52 8.45 -4.13
CA ARG A 138 -3.90 7.75 -5.25
C ARG A 138 -3.80 8.70 -6.44
N VAL A 139 -2.57 9.00 -6.83
CA VAL A 139 -2.26 9.85 -7.98
C VAL A 139 -2.11 8.97 -9.21
N VAL A 140 -2.87 9.29 -10.27
CA VAL A 140 -2.90 8.56 -11.54
C VAL A 140 -2.59 9.53 -12.68
N ASN A 141 -1.65 9.16 -13.54
CA ASN A 141 -1.17 9.97 -14.66
C ASN A 141 -1.78 9.48 -15.98
N GLY A 142 -2.69 10.25 -16.58
CA GLY A 142 -3.21 10.08 -17.93
C GLY A 142 -3.42 8.61 -18.37
N TYR A 143 -2.64 8.18 -19.34
CA TYR A 143 -2.71 6.85 -19.95
C TYR A 143 -1.89 5.77 -19.22
N ASP A 144 -1.49 6.00 -17.96
CA ASP A 144 -0.81 4.98 -17.17
C ASP A 144 -1.72 3.75 -17.00
N ALA A 145 -1.28 2.63 -17.57
CA ALA A 145 -2.01 1.38 -17.51
C ALA A 145 -1.97 0.76 -16.10
N ILE A 146 -0.96 1.05 -15.27
CA ILE A 146 -0.72 0.32 -14.02
C ILE A 146 -1.88 0.44 -13.02
N PRO A 147 -2.45 1.63 -12.75
CA PRO A 147 -3.63 1.76 -11.89
C PRO A 147 -4.85 1.00 -12.39
N HIS A 148 -4.89 0.63 -13.66
CA HIS A 148 -5.98 -0.14 -14.25
C HIS A 148 -5.79 -1.66 -14.10
N TYR A 149 -4.68 -2.11 -13.51
CA TYR A 149 -4.41 -3.52 -13.23
C TYR A 149 -4.47 -3.86 -11.73
N PRO A 150 -4.86 -5.09 -11.39
CA PRO A 150 -5.53 -6.07 -12.27
C PRO A 150 -6.95 -5.60 -12.62
N SER A 151 -7.47 -6.01 -13.79
CA SER A 151 -8.80 -5.57 -14.25
C SER A 151 -9.90 -6.05 -13.29
N ARG A 152 -10.96 -5.24 -13.15
CA ARG A 152 -12.13 -5.56 -12.32
C ARG A 152 -12.92 -6.76 -12.85
N THR A 153 -12.73 -7.14 -14.12
CA THR A 153 -13.51 -8.18 -14.82
C THR A 153 -13.14 -9.61 -14.39
N VAL A 154 -12.07 -9.79 -13.61
CA VAL A 154 -11.57 -11.12 -13.26
C VAL A 154 -11.98 -11.47 -11.83
N SER A 155 -12.99 -12.37 -11.71
CA SER A 155 -13.49 -13.11 -10.54
C SER A 155 -14.90 -12.75 -10.03
N PHE A 156 -15.54 -13.71 -9.35
CA PHE A 156 -16.77 -13.56 -8.57
C PHE A 156 -16.76 -12.21 -7.82
N PHE A 157 -17.84 -11.43 -7.88
CA PHE A 157 -17.91 -10.02 -7.46
C PHE A 157 -17.18 -9.65 -6.15
N ARG A 158 -17.11 -10.56 -5.17
CA ARG A 158 -16.41 -10.33 -3.88
C ARG A 158 -14.89 -10.42 -3.94
N LEU A 159 -14.32 -11.18 -4.87
CA LEU A 159 -12.87 -11.30 -5.07
C LEU A 159 -12.36 -10.35 -6.16
N ALA A 160 -13.22 -9.53 -6.76
CA ALA A 160 -12.81 -8.59 -7.81
C ALA A 160 -11.76 -7.60 -7.26
N PRO A 161 -10.63 -7.38 -7.96
CA PRO A 161 -9.67 -6.34 -7.60
C PRO A 161 -10.36 -4.97 -7.52
N TYR A 162 -10.12 -4.21 -6.45
CA TYR A 162 -10.75 -2.91 -6.24
C TYR A 162 -9.74 -1.90 -5.65
N HIS A 163 -9.95 -0.62 -5.98
CA HIS A 163 -9.15 0.48 -5.43
C HIS A 163 -9.80 1.00 -4.16
N HIS A 164 -9.00 1.23 -3.13
CA HIS A 164 -9.37 2.09 -2.01
C HIS A 164 -9.07 3.56 -2.36
N GLY A 165 -9.53 4.48 -1.52
CA GLY A 165 -9.05 5.85 -1.52
C GLY A 165 -9.57 6.79 -2.57
N THR A 166 -9.10 8.04 -2.45
CA THR A 166 -9.45 9.12 -3.37
C THR A 166 -8.48 9.15 -4.53
N GLU A 167 -9.01 9.09 -5.76
CA GLU A 167 -8.21 9.21 -6.97
C GLU A 167 -8.01 10.69 -7.34
N VAL A 168 -6.77 11.06 -7.59
CA VAL A 168 -6.39 12.35 -8.19
C VAL A 168 -5.81 12.05 -9.57
N PHE A 169 -6.54 12.42 -10.60
CA PHE A 169 -6.21 12.16 -12.00
C PHE A 169 -5.73 13.45 -12.67
N TYR A 170 -4.63 13.39 -13.43
CA TYR A 170 -4.07 14.51 -14.19
C TYR A 170 -3.47 14.05 -15.52
#